data_AF-A0A8J4GNT2-F1
#
_entry.id   AF-A0A8J4GNT2-F1
#
_cell.length_a   1.000
_cell.length_b   1.000
_cell.length_c   1.000
_cell.angle_alpha   90.00
_cell.angle_beta   90.00
_cell.angle_gamma   90.00
#
_symmetry.space_group_name_H-M   'P 1'
#
loop_
_entity.id
_entity.type
_entity.pdbx_description
1 polymer ?
#
loop_
_entity_poly.entity_id
_entity_poly.type
_entity_poly.pdbx_seq_one_letter_code
_entity_poly.pdbx_strand_id
1 'polypeptide(L)'
;MFEAQVAYYLNKYLGKYLQGLDADSLRISVWRGDVELRNLSLRPEALQDLDLPVTVKAGLLGRLTLKVPWTALGREPVVVEFDRLYLLACPKEPQHAAQGATVDVVQYEAEVAQAELSAKRQRVLAAETQWLQELQAKLALKAQQQQQQQQQGQGQGQEQGQGQGAARNKAGGGGGGGLFNMNFQALIHTILGNLQLRLTNVHIRYEDSSSLPGQLLSGGVLLGRMSAHTVDEKGREAFVTADVLNLLRKAVVLQDFGVYFDVGTPFLEPPKDWASLSAREWDVLLSPARHAPAAGAGGGAGGGGSGGGAQYRHHFLLLPISGQMNYVRRSTKYLLTSRSSDNEGDGSDGGGGRPPRQEGRIALRALSLALSREQYVGARALLEALDDYTANAPYRAMRPQCRPTSGTDARVWWRYAFFAVQKQLRLQRGGCCSWSQLQTACRLRKKYIPAYARCLTAATAAASGAPSTAGTGGTT
;
A
#
# COMPACT_ATOMS: atom_id res chain seq x y z
N MET A 1 -7.06 -24.61 3.31
CA MET A 1 -7.01 -23.77 2.07
C MET A 1 -6.92 -22.28 2.41
N PHE A 2 -7.65 -21.79 3.42
CA PHE A 2 -7.66 -20.39 3.80
C PHE A 2 -6.33 -19.91 4.41
N GLU A 3 -5.66 -20.80 5.15
CA GLU A 3 -4.35 -20.58 5.78
C GLU A 3 -3.27 -20.24 4.74
N ALA A 4 -3.26 -20.97 3.62
CA ALA A 4 -2.34 -20.72 2.52
C ALA A 4 -2.58 -19.35 1.87
N GLN A 5 -3.82 -18.88 1.83
CA GLN A 5 -4.17 -17.59 1.26
C GLN A 5 -3.82 -16.42 2.18
N VAL A 6 -4.00 -16.57 3.49
CA VAL A 6 -3.53 -15.60 4.50
C VAL A 6 -2.02 -15.47 4.43
N ALA A 7 -1.29 -16.59 4.40
CA ALA A 7 0.16 -16.58 4.24
C ALA A 7 0.58 -15.91 2.92
N TYR A 8 -0.12 -16.20 1.81
CA TYR A 8 0.13 -15.54 0.52
C TYR A 8 -0.05 -14.03 0.60
N TYR A 9 -1.18 -13.54 1.14
CA TYR A 9 -1.43 -12.10 1.22
C TYR A 9 -0.47 -11.41 2.20
N LEU A 10 -0.16 -12.04 3.32
CA LEU A 10 0.80 -11.52 4.28
C LEU A 10 2.17 -11.38 3.63
N ASN A 11 2.66 -12.41 2.93
CA ASN A 11 3.92 -12.33 2.21
C ASN A 11 3.87 -11.31 1.05
N LYS A 12 2.75 -11.24 0.31
CA LYS A 12 2.57 -10.31 -0.80
C LYS A 12 2.58 -8.84 -0.36
N TYR A 13 1.94 -8.52 0.78
CA TYR A 13 1.82 -7.15 1.26
C TYR A 13 3.01 -6.76 2.15
N LEU A 14 3.45 -7.61 3.07
CA LEU A 14 4.57 -7.31 3.95
C LEU A 14 5.93 -7.53 3.27
N GLY A 15 6.04 -8.47 2.33
CA GLY A 15 7.25 -8.75 1.57
C GLY A 15 7.78 -7.57 0.77
N LYS A 16 6.93 -6.61 0.44
CA LYS A 16 7.32 -5.34 -0.21
C LYS A 16 8.04 -4.37 0.73
N TYR A 17 7.78 -4.45 2.03
CA TYR A 17 8.28 -3.49 3.02
C TYR A 17 9.35 -4.11 3.92
N LEU A 18 9.31 -5.43 4.14
CA LEU A 18 10.16 -6.13 5.09
C LEU A 18 11.09 -7.14 4.39
N GLN A 19 12.29 -7.26 4.93
CA GLN A 19 13.29 -8.28 4.58
C GLN A 19 13.18 -9.47 5.55
N GLY A 20 13.62 -10.65 5.10
CA GLY A 20 13.69 -11.84 5.96
C GLY A 20 12.35 -12.54 6.21
N LEU A 21 11.31 -12.24 5.41
CA LEU A 21 10.07 -13.00 5.40
C LEU A 21 10.27 -14.29 4.59
N ASP A 22 10.46 -15.40 5.29
CA ASP A 22 10.48 -16.72 4.67
C ASP A 22 9.06 -17.26 4.50
N ALA A 23 8.70 -17.60 3.26
CA ALA A 23 7.34 -18.02 2.91
C ALA A 23 6.93 -19.33 3.58
N ASP A 24 7.88 -20.23 3.83
CA ASP A 24 7.58 -21.55 4.38
C ASP A 24 7.40 -21.51 5.91
N SER A 25 8.26 -20.80 6.64
CA SER A 25 8.08 -20.55 8.08
C SER A 25 6.81 -19.75 8.39
N LEU A 26 6.43 -18.79 7.54
CA LEU A 26 5.17 -18.06 7.63
C LEU A 26 3.96 -18.98 7.50
N ARG A 27 3.97 -19.90 6.51
CA ARG A 27 2.87 -20.85 6.30
C ARG A 27 2.68 -21.77 7.50
N ILE A 28 3.77 -22.27 8.08
CA ILE A 28 3.75 -23.12 9.28
C ILE A 28 3.22 -22.37 10.50
N SER A 29 3.57 -21.09 10.64
CA SER A 29 3.12 -20.26 11.76
C SER A 29 1.64 -19.89 11.67
N VAL A 30 1.15 -19.55 10.46
CA VAL A 30 -0.27 -19.27 10.21
C VAL A 30 -1.13 -20.47 10.58
N TRP A 31 -0.66 -21.70 10.32
CA TRP A 31 -1.33 -22.94 10.67
C TRP A 31 -1.60 -23.11 12.17
N ARG A 32 -0.80 -22.51 13.06
CA ARG A 32 -0.97 -22.63 14.51
C ARG A 32 -1.94 -21.61 15.11
N GLY A 33 -2.41 -20.63 14.33
CA GLY A 33 -3.32 -19.56 14.82
C GLY A 33 -2.62 -18.25 15.11
N ASP A 34 -1.45 -18.32 15.73
CA ASP A 34 -0.65 -17.14 16.09
C ASP A 34 0.63 -17.10 15.24
N VAL A 35 0.71 -16.09 14.37
CA VAL A 35 1.96 -15.76 13.67
C VAL A 35 2.68 -14.72 14.50
N GLU A 36 3.90 -15.02 14.91
CA GLU A 36 4.79 -14.05 15.54
C GLU A 36 6.10 -13.95 14.75
N LEU A 37 6.38 -12.76 14.24
CA LEU A 37 7.64 -12.43 13.57
C LEU A 37 8.36 -11.40 14.40
N ARG A 38 9.68 -11.53 14.52
CA ARG A 38 10.50 -10.65 15.36
C ARG A 38 11.70 -10.12 14.59
N ASN A 39 12.11 -8.92 14.97
CA ASN A 39 13.33 -8.26 14.51
C ASN A 39 13.46 -8.26 12.98
N LEU A 40 12.40 -7.85 12.28
CA LEU A 40 12.38 -7.75 10.83
C LEU A 40 12.99 -6.41 10.41
N SER A 41 13.83 -6.43 9.38
CA SER A 41 14.41 -5.21 8.81
C SER A 41 13.51 -4.63 7.73
N LEU A 42 13.39 -3.30 7.68
CA LEU A 42 12.70 -2.63 6.59
C LEU A 42 13.59 -2.60 5.32
N ARG A 43 12.96 -2.69 4.15
CA ARG A 43 13.64 -2.56 2.86
C ARG A 43 14.03 -1.11 2.59
N PRO A 44 15.18 -0.84 1.94
CA PRO A 44 15.54 0.50 1.47
C PRO A 44 14.45 1.15 0.61
N GLU A 45 13.76 0.32 -0.19
CA GLU A 45 12.69 0.72 -1.10
C GLU A 45 11.30 0.78 -0.45
N ALA A 46 11.16 0.52 0.86
CA ALA A 46 9.86 0.42 1.52
C ALA A 46 9.01 1.70 1.43
N LEU A 47 9.64 2.86 1.26
CA LEU A 47 8.96 4.16 1.10
C LEU A 47 8.76 4.57 -0.36
N GLN A 48 9.18 3.74 -1.33
CA GLN A 48 9.14 4.09 -2.75
C GLN A 48 7.70 4.24 -3.28
N ASP A 49 6.76 3.45 -2.75
CA ASP A 49 5.32 3.52 -3.10
C ASP A 49 4.68 4.88 -2.73
N LEU A 50 5.32 5.69 -1.89
CA LEU A 50 4.84 7.02 -1.53
C LEU A 50 5.20 8.09 -2.59
N ASP A 51 5.98 7.74 -3.61
CA ASP A 51 6.49 8.66 -4.63
C ASP A 51 7.25 9.87 -4.05
N LEU A 52 7.87 9.69 -2.87
CA LEU A 52 8.64 10.72 -2.16
C LEU A 52 10.15 10.61 -2.45
N PRO A 53 10.93 11.71 -2.33
CA PRO A 53 12.40 11.75 -2.45
C PRO A 53 13.12 11.11 -1.27
N VAL A 54 12.61 10.04 -0.69
CA VAL A 54 13.15 9.47 0.54
C VAL A 54 13.49 8.00 0.37
N THR A 55 14.55 7.59 1.04
CA THR A 55 14.99 6.19 1.12
C THR A 55 15.12 5.80 2.59
N VAL A 56 14.90 4.53 2.88
CA VAL A 56 15.13 4.01 4.23
C VAL A 56 16.63 3.78 4.42
N LYS A 57 17.26 4.58 5.29
CA LYS A 57 18.67 4.41 5.71
C LYS A 57 18.80 3.19 6.62
N ALA A 58 17.87 3.05 7.56
CA ALA A 58 17.78 1.90 8.44
C ALA A 58 16.35 1.77 8.98
N GLY A 59 15.92 0.55 9.33
CA GLY A 59 14.62 0.38 9.97
C GLY A 59 14.44 -1.00 10.58
N LEU A 60 13.74 -1.03 11.70
CA LEU A 60 13.41 -2.21 12.48
C LEU A 60 11.90 -2.29 12.69
N LEU A 61 11.34 -3.47 12.50
CA LEU A 61 10.07 -3.90 13.08
C LEU A 61 10.36 -4.97 14.13
N GLY A 62 10.34 -4.57 15.40
CA GLY A 62 10.76 -5.41 16.52
C GLY A 62 9.87 -6.64 16.71
N ARG A 63 8.54 -6.48 16.62
CA ARG A 63 7.60 -7.60 16.63
C ARG A 63 6.36 -7.31 15.78
N LEU A 64 5.95 -8.31 15.03
CA LEU A 64 4.66 -8.38 14.36
C LEU A 64 3.93 -9.64 14.80
N THR A 65 2.74 -9.47 15.37
CA THR A 65 1.87 -10.56 15.79
C THR A 65 0.57 -10.51 15.01
N LEU A 66 0.18 -11.62 14.39
CA LEU A 66 -1.12 -11.82 13.77
C LEU A 66 -1.82 -12.96 14.49
N LYS A 67 -2.92 -12.65 15.18
CA LYS A 67 -3.77 -13.61 15.89
C LYS A 67 -5.00 -13.88 15.04
N VAL A 68 -5.11 -15.11 14.53
CA VAL A 68 -6.24 -15.54 13.69
C VAL A 68 -7.08 -16.55 14.47
N PRO A 69 -8.32 -16.19 14.86
CA PRO A 69 -9.19 -17.11 15.61
C PRO A 69 -9.80 -18.17 14.68
N TRP A 70 -9.02 -19.18 14.27
CA TRP A 70 -9.45 -20.20 13.29
C TRP A 70 -10.80 -20.85 13.60
N THR A 71 -11.07 -21.09 14.88
CA THR A 71 -12.29 -21.71 15.38
C THR A 71 -13.49 -20.75 15.45
N ALA A 72 -13.24 -19.44 15.36
CA ALA A 72 -14.24 -18.39 15.59
C ALA A 72 -14.17 -17.21 14.60
N LEU A 73 -13.61 -17.36 13.39
CA LEU A 73 -13.44 -16.30 12.37
C LEU A 73 -14.72 -15.51 11.99
N GLY A 74 -15.90 -16.06 12.25
CA GLY A 74 -17.20 -15.40 12.04
C GLY A 74 -17.81 -14.76 13.30
N ARG A 75 -17.10 -14.78 14.43
CA ARG A 75 -17.55 -14.28 15.75
C ARG A 75 -16.49 -13.42 16.44
N GLU A 76 -15.22 -13.70 16.20
CA GLU A 76 -14.08 -13.01 16.79
C GLU A 76 -13.22 -12.33 15.71
N PRO A 77 -12.68 -11.13 15.99
CA PRO A 77 -11.89 -10.39 15.04
C PRO A 77 -10.46 -10.93 14.91
N VAL A 78 -9.90 -10.80 13.72
CA VAL A 78 -8.45 -10.97 13.52
C VAL A 78 -7.73 -9.77 14.12
N VAL A 79 -6.69 -10.02 14.91
CA VAL A 79 -5.90 -8.97 15.59
C VAL A 79 -4.50 -8.92 15.00
N VAL A 80 -4.07 -7.72 14.58
CA VAL A 80 -2.72 -7.44 14.08
C VAL A 80 -2.04 -6.46 15.03
N GLU A 81 -0.90 -6.85 15.57
CA GLU A 81 -0.12 -6.06 16.52
C GLU A 81 1.28 -5.80 15.96
N PHE A 82 1.63 -4.53 15.79
CA PHE A 82 2.96 -4.07 15.45
C PHE A 82 3.57 -3.43 16.70
N ASP A 83 4.77 -3.85 17.06
CA ASP A 83 5.51 -3.27 18.17
C ASP A 83 6.94 -2.93 17.74
N ARG A 84 7.38 -1.72 18.14
CA ARG A 84 8.71 -1.17 17.83
C ARG A 84 8.91 -1.05 16.32
N LEU A 85 8.14 -0.16 15.70
CA LEU A 85 8.32 0.23 14.30
C LEU A 85 9.21 1.48 14.26
N TYR A 86 10.50 1.26 14.04
CA TYR A 86 11.50 2.30 13.97
C TYR A 86 11.99 2.44 12.55
N LEU A 87 11.95 3.67 12.04
CA LEU A 87 12.37 3.98 10.68
C LEU A 87 13.27 5.21 10.71
N LEU A 88 14.45 5.10 10.09
CA LEU A 88 15.32 6.21 9.78
C LEU A 88 15.35 6.42 8.27
N ALA A 89 14.77 7.52 7.81
CA ALA A 89 14.73 7.93 6.42
C ALA A 89 15.77 9.03 6.14
N CYS A 90 16.25 9.08 4.91
CA CYS A 90 17.11 10.15 4.41
C CYS A 90 16.68 10.57 3.01
N PRO A 91 17.08 11.77 2.53
CA PRO A 91 16.94 12.13 1.14
C PRO A 91 17.51 11.05 0.23
N LYS A 92 16.80 10.76 -0.85
CA LYS A 92 17.29 9.89 -1.91
C LYS A 92 18.46 10.56 -2.58
N GLU A 93 19.64 9.98 -2.41
CA GLU A 93 20.86 10.52 -2.99
C GLU A 93 20.73 10.57 -4.53
N PRO A 94 21.04 11.71 -5.17
CA PRO A 94 21.11 11.76 -6.62
C PRO A 94 22.20 10.78 -7.08
N GLN A 95 21.84 9.86 -7.98
CA GLN A 95 22.80 8.99 -8.66
C GLN A 95 23.76 9.86 -9.47
N HIS A 96 24.87 10.28 -8.87
CA HIS A 96 25.97 10.88 -9.58
C HIS A 96 26.78 9.75 -10.20
N ALA A 97 26.90 9.73 -11.54
CA ALA A 97 27.89 8.90 -12.21
C ALA A 97 29.26 9.14 -11.58
N ALA A 98 30.07 8.09 -11.52
CA ALA A 98 31.50 8.19 -11.27
C ALA A 98 32.09 9.38 -12.05
N GLN A 99 32.74 10.28 -11.33
CA GLN A 99 33.40 11.46 -11.89
C GLN A 99 34.37 11.00 -12.99
N GLY A 100 34.12 11.40 -14.24
CA GLY A 100 35.09 11.19 -15.35
C GLY A 100 34.54 10.68 -16.69
N ALA A 101 33.27 10.28 -16.80
CA ALA A 101 32.71 9.88 -18.09
C ALA A 101 32.24 11.10 -18.90
N THR A 102 33.01 11.52 -19.89
CA THR A 102 32.54 12.45 -20.92
C THR A 102 31.49 11.72 -21.77
N VAL A 103 30.24 12.17 -21.70
CA VAL A 103 29.15 11.56 -22.48
C VAL A 103 29.00 12.35 -23.78
N ASP A 104 29.06 11.67 -24.91
CA ASP A 104 28.79 12.32 -26.21
C ASP A 104 27.27 12.54 -26.39
N VAL A 105 26.91 13.60 -27.11
CA VAL A 105 25.52 14.01 -27.36
C VAL A 105 24.75 12.90 -28.08
N VAL A 106 25.38 12.20 -29.02
CA VAL A 106 24.75 11.10 -29.78
C VAL A 106 24.43 9.91 -28.88
N GLN A 107 25.36 9.55 -27.98
CA GLN A 107 25.17 8.46 -27.02
C GLN A 107 24.04 8.80 -26.05
N TYR A 108 24.03 10.03 -25.53
CA TYR A 108 22.97 10.53 -24.67
C TYR A 108 21.58 10.47 -25.34
N GLU A 109 21.48 10.91 -26.60
CA GLU A 109 20.22 10.84 -27.36
C GLU A 109 19.73 9.40 -27.55
N ALA A 110 20.64 8.48 -27.85
CA ALA A 110 20.32 7.06 -28.02
C ALA A 110 19.84 6.44 -26.70
N GLU A 111 20.50 6.74 -25.58
CA GLU A 111 20.10 6.28 -24.24
C GLU A 111 18.73 6.81 -23.84
N VAL A 112 18.46 8.11 -24.05
CA VAL A 112 17.15 8.71 -23.79
C VAL A 112 16.07 8.05 -24.65
N ALA A 113 16.34 7.82 -25.94
CA ALA A 113 15.40 7.15 -26.83
C ALA A 113 15.13 5.70 -26.41
N GLN A 114 16.17 4.96 -26.00
CA GLN A 114 16.06 3.59 -25.51
C GLN A 114 15.30 3.53 -24.18
N ALA A 115 15.55 4.47 -23.26
CA ALA A 115 14.85 4.60 -21.99
C ALA A 115 13.36 4.96 -22.20
N GLU A 116 13.05 5.86 -23.14
CA GLU A 116 11.66 6.13 -23.53
C GLU A 116 10.99 4.88 -24.11
N LEU A 117 11.68 4.13 -24.97
CA LEU A 117 11.16 2.92 -25.58
C LEU A 117 10.92 1.82 -24.54
N SER A 118 11.85 1.61 -23.62
CA SER A 118 11.75 0.62 -22.55
C SER A 118 10.62 0.98 -21.58
N ALA A 119 10.48 2.25 -21.20
CA ALA A 119 9.37 2.73 -20.38
C ALA A 119 8.02 2.55 -21.09
N LYS A 120 7.93 2.83 -22.40
CA LYS A 120 6.73 2.55 -23.20
C LYS A 120 6.42 1.05 -23.22
N ARG A 121 7.41 0.20 -23.46
CA ARG A 121 7.25 -1.27 -23.43
C ARG A 121 6.79 -1.76 -22.07
N GLN A 122 7.37 -1.29 -20.97
CA GLN A 122 6.95 -1.66 -19.62
C GLN A 122 5.50 -1.26 -19.33
N ARG A 123 5.06 -0.07 -19.75
CA ARG A 123 3.66 0.36 -19.60
C ARG A 123 2.70 -0.51 -20.41
N VAL A 124 3.09 -0.89 -21.63
CA VAL A 124 2.31 -1.83 -22.47
C VAL A 124 2.23 -3.19 -21.81
N LEU A 125 3.36 -3.76 -21.36
CA LEU A 125 3.40 -5.04 -20.66
C LEU A 125 2.58 -5.04 -19.37
N ALA A 126 2.64 -3.96 -18.58
CA ALA A 126 1.83 -3.79 -17.37
C ALA A 126 0.32 -3.78 -17.72
N ALA A 127 -0.07 -3.07 -18.78
CA ALA A 127 -1.45 -3.05 -19.24
C ALA A 127 -1.90 -4.42 -19.81
N GLU A 128 -1.04 -5.10 -20.54
CA GLU A 128 -1.31 -6.45 -21.09
C GLU A 128 -1.48 -7.48 -19.97
N THR A 129 -0.56 -7.49 -19.00
CA THR A 129 -0.63 -8.41 -17.85
C THR A 129 -1.87 -8.14 -17.00
N GLN A 130 -2.21 -6.88 -16.75
CA GLN A 130 -3.46 -6.51 -16.07
C GLN A 130 -4.68 -7.01 -16.86
N TRP A 131 -4.72 -6.78 -18.18
CA TRP A 131 -5.81 -7.24 -19.03
C TRP A 131 -5.96 -8.76 -19.03
N LEU A 132 -4.84 -9.51 -19.10
CA LEU A 132 -4.84 -10.98 -19.03
C LEU A 132 -5.38 -11.48 -17.68
N GLN A 133 -4.98 -10.86 -16.57
CA GLN A 133 -5.50 -11.20 -15.24
C GLN A 133 -7.00 -10.95 -15.14
N GLU A 134 -7.49 -9.82 -15.65
CA GLU A 134 -8.93 -9.52 -15.71
C GLU A 134 -9.69 -10.53 -16.58
N LEU A 135 -9.12 -10.92 -17.72
CA LEU A 135 -9.71 -11.91 -18.62
C LEU A 135 -9.81 -13.28 -17.94
N GLN A 136 -8.74 -13.73 -17.30
CA GLN A 136 -8.71 -14.99 -16.54
C GLN A 136 -9.75 -14.97 -15.42
N ALA A 137 -9.88 -13.87 -14.67
CA ALA A 137 -10.88 -13.72 -13.63
C ALA A 137 -12.32 -13.82 -14.19
N LYS A 138 -12.59 -13.18 -15.33
CA LYS A 138 -13.91 -13.25 -16.01
C LYS A 138 -14.22 -14.66 -16.51
N LEU A 139 -13.24 -15.36 -17.06
CA LEU A 139 -13.39 -16.75 -17.53
C LEU A 139 -13.67 -17.70 -16.35
N ALA A 140 -12.93 -17.55 -15.24
CA ALA A 140 -13.15 -18.34 -14.03
C ALA A 140 -14.57 -18.14 -13.46
N LEU A 141 -15.06 -16.90 -13.47
CA LEU A 141 -16.40 -16.57 -12.99
C LEU A 141 -17.51 -17.16 -13.88
N LYS A 142 -17.32 -17.15 -15.21
CA LYS A 142 -18.22 -17.82 -16.17
C LYS A 142 -18.22 -19.34 -15.99
N ALA A 143 -17.07 -19.95 -15.77
CA ALA A 143 -16.96 -21.39 -15.51
C ALA A 143 -17.70 -21.80 -14.23
N GLN A 144 -17.58 -21.01 -13.16
CA GLN A 144 -18.35 -21.23 -11.92
C GLN A 144 -19.87 -21.09 -12.14
N GLN A 145 -20.31 -20.10 -12.91
CA GLN A 145 -21.74 -19.93 -13.23
C GLN A 145 -22.29 -21.11 -14.05
N GLN A 146 -21.53 -21.64 -15.01
CA GLN A 146 -21.94 -22.82 -15.77
C GLN A 146 -22.02 -24.07 -14.90
N GLN A 147 -21.09 -24.26 -13.96
CA GLN A 147 -21.15 -25.37 -13.00
C GLN A 147 -22.37 -25.27 -12.06
N GLN A 148 -22.73 -24.06 -11.61
CA GLN A 148 -23.94 -23.84 -10.80
C GLN A 148 -25.23 -24.12 -11.59
N GLN A 149 -25.29 -23.74 -12.86
CA GLN A 149 -26.44 -24.02 -13.73
C GLN A 149 -26.59 -25.52 -14.02
N GLN A 150 -25.50 -26.26 -14.20
CA GLN A 150 -25.54 -27.71 -14.39
C GLN A 150 -26.00 -28.46 -13.13
N GLN A 151 -25.64 -27.97 -11.94
CA GLN A 151 -26.12 -28.55 -10.67
C GLN A 151 -27.60 -28.25 -10.39
N GLN A 152 -28.14 -27.11 -10.87
CA GLN A 152 -29.57 -26.82 -10.78
C GLN A 152 -30.41 -27.55 -11.85
N GLY A 153 -29.84 -27.82 -13.02
CA GLY A 153 -30.52 -28.54 -14.11
C GLY A 153 -30.69 -30.05 -13.91
N GLN A 154 -29.89 -30.69 -13.05
CA GLN A 154 -30.00 -32.12 -12.75
C GLN A 154 -31.02 -32.47 -11.65
N GLY A 155 -31.67 -31.47 -11.03
CA GLY A 155 -32.68 -31.67 -9.99
C GLY A 155 -34.14 -31.82 -10.47
N GLN A 156 -34.42 -31.75 -11.78
CA GLN A 156 -35.81 -31.83 -12.32
C GLN A 156 -36.06 -33.00 -13.28
N GLY A 157 -35.15 -33.98 -13.32
CA GLY A 157 -35.17 -35.05 -14.31
C GLY A 157 -35.53 -36.43 -13.78
N GLN A 158 -36.44 -36.58 -12.82
CA GLN A 158 -37.04 -37.89 -12.50
C GLN A 158 -38.26 -37.72 -11.58
N GLU A 159 -39.46 -37.72 -12.15
CA GLU A 159 -40.70 -38.20 -11.52
C GLU A 159 -41.85 -38.14 -12.54
N GLN A 160 -41.97 -39.18 -13.36
CA GLN A 160 -43.26 -39.62 -13.91
C GLN A 160 -43.58 -40.96 -13.26
N GLY A 161 -44.52 -40.94 -12.32
CA GLY A 161 -44.98 -42.11 -11.59
C GLY A 161 -46.04 -41.72 -10.57
N GLN A 162 -47.29 -41.99 -10.93
CA GLN A 162 -48.56 -41.94 -10.17
C GLN A 162 -48.47 -42.00 -8.62
N GLY A 163 -49.29 -41.18 -7.96
CA GLY A 163 -49.70 -41.44 -6.57
C GLY A 163 -50.30 -40.25 -5.84
N GLN A 164 -51.63 -40.24 -5.68
CA GLN A 164 -52.35 -39.40 -4.71
C GLN A 164 -51.93 -39.71 -3.27
N GLY A 165 -51.94 -38.71 -2.38
CA GLY A 165 -52.13 -38.98 -0.94
C GLY A 165 -51.36 -38.08 0.04
N ALA A 166 -52.13 -37.21 0.69
CA ALA A 166 -52.10 -36.89 2.12
C ALA A 166 -50.82 -36.37 2.82
N ALA A 167 -51.04 -35.27 3.55
CA ALA A 167 -50.16 -34.67 4.53
C ALA A 167 -49.70 -35.63 5.65
N ARG A 168 -48.45 -35.51 6.13
CA ARG A 168 -48.10 -35.40 7.56
C ARG A 168 -46.61 -35.12 7.81
N ASN A 169 -46.35 -34.24 8.78
CA ASN A 169 -45.05 -33.97 9.42
C ASN A 169 -44.34 -35.24 9.92
N LYS A 170 -43.00 -35.28 9.80
CA LYS A 170 -42.13 -35.79 10.87
C LYS A 170 -40.71 -35.23 10.79
N ALA A 171 -40.24 -34.75 11.93
CA ALA A 171 -38.90 -34.29 12.19
C ALA A 171 -37.91 -35.46 12.40
N GLY A 172 -36.61 -35.14 12.27
CA GLY A 172 -35.44 -35.99 12.52
C GLY A 172 -34.66 -36.18 11.22
N GLY A 173 -33.38 -35.83 11.06
CA GLY A 173 -32.30 -35.63 12.02
C GLY A 173 -31.07 -36.37 11.48
N GLY A 174 -29.98 -35.64 11.21
CA GLY A 174 -28.68 -36.15 10.76
C GLY A 174 -28.54 -36.18 9.22
N GLY A 175 -27.48 -35.67 8.61
CA GLY A 175 -26.22 -35.17 9.10
C GLY A 175 -25.20 -35.29 7.97
N GLY A 176 -24.34 -34.27 7.81
CA GLY A 176 -23.11 -34.36 7.03
C GLY A 176 -23.24 -33.95 5.56
N GLY A 177 -22.69 -32.77 5.22
CA GLY A 177 -22.38 -32.46 3.82
C GLY A 177 -22.49 -30.99 3.39
N GLY A 178 -22.86 -30.06 4.27
CA GLY A 178 -23.25 -28.70 3.87
C GLY A 178 -22.39 -27.53 4.35
N LEU A 179 -21.17 -27.74 4.87
CA LEU A 179 -20.42 -26.68 5.58
C LEU A 179 -19.21 -26.08 4.85
N PHE A 180 -18.80 -26.59 3.69
CA PHE A 180 -17.57 -26.09 3.03
C PHE A 180 -17.78 -25.19 1.81
N ASN A 181 -19.03 -24.87 1.44
CA ASN A 181 -19.32 -23.95 0.33
C ASN A 181 -19.83 -22.58 0.81
N MET A 182 -19.23 -22.06 1.89
CA MET A 182 -19.39 -20.65 2.26
C MET A 182 -18.62 -19.77 1.27
N ASN A 183 -19.27 -18.71 0.81
CA ASN A 183 -18.78 -17.75 -0.17
C ASN A 183 -17.51 -17.05 0.35
N PHE A 184 -16.32 -17.56 -0.02
CA PHE A 184 -15.01 -17.14 0.48
C PHE A 184 -14.79 -15.62 0.50
N GLN A 185 -15.31 -14.91 -0.49
CA GLN A 185 -15.27 -13.44 -0.56
C GLN A 185 -16.00 -12.80 0.62
N ALA A 186 -17.17 -13.32 1.00
CA ALA A 186 -17.92 -12.81 2.15
C ALA A 186 -17.11 -12.98 3.45
N LEU A 187 -16.41 -14.10 3.63
CA LEU A 187 -15.56 -14.32 4.80
C LEU A 187 -14.39 -13.32 4.86
N ILE A 188 -13.68 -13.08 3.75
CA ILE A 188 -12.64 -12.04 3.68
C ILE A 188 -13.19 -10.67 4.06
N HIS A 189 -14.37 -10.33 3.55
CA HIS A 189 -15.00 -9.05 3.83
C HIS A 189 -15.35 -8.90 5.32
N THR A 190 -15.88 -9.95 5.95
CA THR A 190 -16.12 -9.98 7.40
C THR A 190 -14.83 -9.83 8.19
N ILE A 191 -13.75 -10.51 7.79
CA ILE A 191 -12.44 -10.39 8.45
C ILE A 191 -11.89 -8.97 8.31
N LEU A 192 -11.88 -8.43 7.09
CA LEU A 192 -11.33 -7.11 6.82
C LEU A 192 -12.10 -6.01 7.55
N GLY A 193 -13.43 -6.10 7.57
CA GLY A 193 -14.25 -5.13 8.28
C GLY A 193 -14.13 -5.21 9.79
N ASN A 194 -13.82 -6.37 10.37
CA ASN A 194 -13.62 -6.55 11.80
C ASN A 194 -12.14 -6.56 12.25
N LEU A 195 -11.20 -6.39 11.32
CA LEU A 195 -9.77 -6.38 11.62
C LEU A 195 -9.45 -5.37 12.72
N GLN A 196 -8.78 -5.82 13.78
CA GLN A 196 -8.23 -4.98 14.83
C GLN A 196 -6.76 -4.72 14.56
N LEU A 197 -6.36 -3.46 14.60
CA LEU A 197 -4.98 -3.04 14.40
C LEU A 197 -4.47 -2.40 15.68
N ARG A 198 -3.28 -2.79 16.13
CA ARG A 198 -2.58 -2.19 17.27
C ARG A 198 -1.16 -1.88 16.86
N LEU A 199 -0.72 -0.65 17.08
CA LEU A 199 0.65 -0.19 16.87
C LEU A 199 1.18 0.35 18.20
N THR A 200 2.37 -0.06 18.60
CA THR A 200 3.07 0.46 19.79
C THR A 200 4.51 0.81 19.45
N ASN A 201 5.02 1.84 20.11
CA ASN A 201 6.41 2.27 19.99
C ASN A 201 6.79 2.54 18.53
N VAL A 202 6.11 3.48 17.88
CA VAL A 202 6.42 3.86 16.51
C VAL A 202 7.23 5.16 16.53
N HIS A 203 8.35 5.16 15.84
CA HIS A 203 9.15 6.35 15.61
C HIS A 203 9.68 6.34 14.19
N ILE A 204 9.20 7.29 13.39
CA ILE A 204 9.68 7.53 12.04
C ILE A 204 10.49 8.82 12.08
N ARG A 205 11.80 8.73 11.87
CA ARG A 205 12.73 9.85 11.85
C ARG A 205 13.26 10.06 10.45
N TYR A 206 13.37 11.31 10.04
CA TYR A 206 13.97 11.76 8.80
C TYR A 206 15.20 12.62 9.12
N GLU A 207 16.30 12.37 8.42
CA GLU A 207 17.56 13.10 8.57
C GLU A 207 18.05 13.59 7.21
N ASP A 208 18.32 14.89 7.11
CA ASP A 208 18.64 15.58 5.86
C ASP A 208 19.70 16.65 6.06
N SER A 209 20.76 16.58 5.26
CA SER A 209 21.87 17.53 5.23
C SER A 209 22.00 18.25 3.88
N SER A 210 21.14 17.97 2.91
CA SER A 210 21.23 18.49 1.54
C SER A 210 20.22 19.59 1.24
N SER A 211 19.02 19.56 1.84
CA SER A 211 17.97 20.56 1.53
C SER A 211 18.28 21.97 2.05
N LEU A 212 18.95 22.10 3.20
CA LEU A 212 19.33 23.39 3.77
C LEU A 212 20.86 23.50 3.93
N PRO A 213 21.55 24.25 3.07
CA PRO A 213 23.01 24.38 3.13
C PRO A 213 23.49 24.92 4.49
N GLY A 214 24.45 24.22 5.11
CA GLY A 214 25.08 24.63 6.36
C GLY A 214 24.30 24.30 7.64
N GLN A 215 23.14 23.64 7.53
CA GLN A 215 22.32 23.22 8.67
C GLN A 215 21.86 21.77 8.49
N LEU A 216 21.81 21.02 9.60
CA LEU A 216 21.24 19.67 9.61
C LEU A 216 19.76 19.76 9.95
N LEU A 217 18.92 19.11 9.15
CA LEU A 217 17.49 19.02 9.38
C LEU A 217 17.17 17.62 9.90
N SER A 218 16.37 17.55 10.96
CA SER A 218 15.77 16.28 11.36
C SER A 218 14.31 16.44 11.74
N GLY A 219 13.45 15.66 11.11
CA GLY A 219 12.03 15.59 11.45
C GLY A 219 11.70 14.23 12.04
N GLY A 220 10.69 14.16 12.90
CA GLY A 220 10.21 12.86 13.33
C GLY A 220 8.75 12.85 13.75
N VAL A 221 8.14 11.69 13.54
CA VAL A 221 6.81 11.35 14.00
C VAL A 221 6.94 10.28 15.07
N LEU A 222 6.39 10.57 16.23
CA LEU A 222 6.37 9.70 17.40
C LEU A 222 4.94 9.25 17.65
N LEU A 223 4.80 7.99 18.02
CA LEU A 223 3.52 7.43 18.43
C LEU A 223 3.75 6.37 19.50
N GLY A 224 3.31 6.66 20.72
CA GLY A 224 3.37 5.71 21.83
C GLY A 224 2.48 4.50 21.55
N ARG A 225 1.19 4.74 21.26
CA ARG A 225 0.23 3.68 20.95
C ARG A 225 -0.91 4.14 20.05
N MET A 226 -1.30 3.30 19.10
CA MET A 226 -2.53 3.44 18.33
C MET A 226 -3.28 2.11 18.35
N SER A 227 -4.60 2.16 18.48
CA SER A 227 -5.45 0.99 18.28
C SER A 227 -6.68 1.36 17.46
N ALA A 228 -7.01 0.54 16.47
CA ALA A 228 -8.22 0.66 15.66
C ALA A 228 -9.07 -0.61 15.80
N HIS A 229 -10.32 -0.46 16.19
CA HIS A 229 -11.27 -1.57 16.36
C HIS A 229 -12.65 -1.21 15.79
N THR A 230 -13.47 -2.21 15.51
CA THR A 230 -14.84 -2.03 14.99
C THR A 230 -15.79 -1.65 16.12
N VAL A 231 -16.71 -0.73 15.84
CA VAL A 231 -17.67 -0.23 16.82
C VAL A 231 -19.10 -0.28 16.31
N ASP A 232 -20.05 -0.40 17.24
CA ASP A 232 -21.48 -0.26 17.00
C ASP A 232 -21.87 1.22 16.80
N GLU A 233 -23.17 1.48 16.59
CA GLU A 233 -23.70 2.84 16.42
C GLU A 233 -23.54 3.71 17.68
N LYS A 234 -23.44 3.08 18.85
CA LYS A 234 -23.24 3.73 20.15
C LYS A 234 -21.76 3.91 20.49
N GLY A 235 -20.84 3.52 19.59
CA GLY A 235 -19.40 3.66 19.77
C GLY A 235 -18.76 2.61 20.67
N ARG A 236 -19.44 1.51 20.96
CA ARG A 236 -18.89 0.39 21.76
C ARG A 236 -18.27 -0.65 20.85
N GLU A 237 -17.25 -1.34 21.31
CA GLU A 237 -16.59 -2.41 20.57
C GLU A 237 -17.59 -3.49 20.15
N ALA A 238 -17.60 -3.83 18.86
CA ALA A 238 -18.57 -4.76 18.30
C ALA A 238 -17.96 -5.58 17.16
N PHE A 239 -18.44 -6.81 17.00
CA PHE A 239 -18.18 -7.65 15.84
C PHE A 239 -19.39 -7.61 14.90
N VAL A 240 -19.19 -7.10 13.68
CA VAL A 240 -20.26 -6.88 12.71
C VAL A 240 -20.21 -7.97 11.64
N THR A 241 -21.25 -8.80 11.56
CA THR A 241 -21.36 -9.89 10.56
C THR A 241 -22.13 -9.47 9.32
N ALA A 242 -23.06 -8.53 9.44
CA ALA A 242 -23.93 -8.07 8.36
C ALA A 242 -23.52 -6.68 7.84
N ASP A 243 -23.68 -6.46 6.54
CA ASP A 243 -23.54 -5.14 5.89
C ASP A 243 -22.15 -4.46 6.00
N VAL A 244 -21.12 -5.23 6.34
CA VAL A 244 -19.74 -4.79 6.59
C VAL A 244 -19.13 -3.97 5.44
N LEU A 245 -19.51 -4.27 4.20
CA LEU A 245 -19.01 -3.57 3.00
C LEU A 245 -19.74 -2.26 2.73
N ASN A 246 -20.97 -2.14 3.22
CA ASN A 246 -21.83 -1.00 2.97
C ASN A 246 -21.68 0.07 4.05
N LEU A 247 -21.46 -0.36 5.30
CA LEU A 247 -21.21 0.54 6.41
C LEU A 247 -20.04 0.02 7.26
N LEU A 248 -18.94 0.75 7.25
CA LEU A 248 -17.78 0.48 8.10
C LEU A 248 -17.72 1.53 9.20
N ARG A 249 -17.69 1.09 10.45
CA ARG A 249 -17.48 1.95 11.62
C ARG A 249 -16.24 1.48 12.39
N LYS A 250 -15.29 2.38 12.61
CA LYS A 250 -14.05 2.12 13.33
C LYS A 250 -13.83 3.19 14.39
N ALA A 251 -13.45 2.79 15.60
CA ALA A 251 -12.88 3.70 16.58
C ALA A 251 -11.36 3.54 16.59
N VAL A 252 -10.65 4.67 16.53
CA VAL A 252 -9.21 4.76 16.61
C VAL A 252 -8.87 5.49 17.91
N VAL A 253 -8.08 4.88 18.77
CA VAL A 253 -7.53 5.50 19.97
C VAL A 253 -6.06 5.75 19.73
N LEU A 254 -5.62 6.98 19.99
CA LEU A 254 -4.27 7.46 19.77
C LEU A 254 -3.70 7.96 21.09
N GLN A 255 -2.47 7.55 21.42
CA GLN A 255 -1.76 7.94 22.62
C GLN A 255 -0.36 8.40 22.27
N ASP A 256 0.01 9.55 22.81
CA ASP A 256 1.32 10.17 22.69
C ASP A 256 1.80 10.30 21.24
N PHE A 257 0.91 10.79 20.36
CA PHE A 257 1.27 11.14 19.00
C PHE A 257 1.92 12.52 18.96
N GLY A 258 3.19 12.59 18.61
CA GLY A 258 3.93 13.85 18.54
C GLY A 258 4.66 14.00 17.21
N VAL A 259 4.85 15.25 16.80
CA VAL A 259 5.65 15.58 15.62
C VAL A 259 6.69 16.61 16.02
N TYR A 260 7.96 16.32 15.73
CA TYR A 260 9.06 17.23 15.97
C TYR A 260 9.83 17.55 14.71
N PHE A 261 10.48 18.70 14.72
CA PHE A 261 11.35 19.14 13.65
C PHE A 261 12.48 19.96 14.25
N ASP A 262 13.69 19.43 14.18
CA ASP A 262 14.90 20.02 14.68
C ASP A 262 15.74 20.58 13.53
N VAL A 263 16.38 21.72 13.80
CA VAL A 263 17.28 22.40 12.88
C VAL A 263 18.61 22.61 13.62
N GLY A 264 19.71 22.26 12.97
CA GLY A 264 21.06 22.42 13.52
C GLY A 264 21.45 21.37 14.57
N THR A 265 20.63 20.35 14.81
CA THR A 265 20.98 19.24 15.71
C THR A 265 21.75 18.15 14.98
N PRO A 266 22.76 17.53 15.61
CA PRO A 266 23.46 16.39 15.02
C PRO A 266 22.51 15.21 14.79
N PHE A 267 22.85 14.38 13.81
CA PHE A 267 22.13 13.15 13.52
C PHE A 267 22.34 12.10 14.63
N LEU A 268 21.46 11.09 14.65
CA LEU A 268 21.63 9.96 15.54
C LEU A 268 22.83 9.12 15.10
N GLU A 269 23.81 9.02 15.98
CA GLU A 269 24.96 8.13 15.80
C GLU A 269 24.67 6.79 16.48
N PRO A 270 24.58 5.70 15.71
CA PRO A 270 24.39 4.39 16.30
C PRO A 270 25.72 3.91 16.93
N PRO A 271 25.68 3.08 17.99
CA PRO A 271 26.90 2.56 18.61
C PRO A 271 27.69 1.61 17.69
N LYS A 272 27.04 1.06 16.66
CA LYS A 272 27.56 0.11 15.66
C LYS A 272 26.78 0.30 14.36
N ASP A 273 27.11 -0.44 13.31
CA ASP A 273 26.33 -0.45 12.08
C ASP A 273 24.84 -0.77 12.34
N TRP A 274 23.95 0.01 11.72
CA TRP A 274 22.50 -0.11 11.87
C TRP A 274 21.97 -1.53 11.67
N ALA A 275 22.54 -2.28 10.73
CA ALA A 275 22.15 -3.66 10.43
C ALA A 275 22.48 -4.66 11.55
N SER A 276 23.43 -4.32 12.42
CA SER A 276 23.92 -5.18 13.52
C SER A 276 23.28 -4.88 14.88
N LEU A 277 22.48 -3.81 14.97
CA LEU A 277 21.87 -3.37 16.22
C LEU A 277 20.80 -4.35 16.70
N SER A 278 20.86 -4.67 17.99
CA SER A 278 19.81 -5.40 18.69
C SER A 278 18.58 -4.52 18.95
N ALA A 279 17.40 -5.14 19.14
CA ALA A 279 16.17 -4.42 19.44
C ALA A 279 16.27 -3.49 20.67
N ARG A 280 17.10 -3.85 21.67
CA ARG A 280 17.34 -3.02 22.86
C ARG A 280 18.18 -1.78 22.54
N GLU A 281 19.20 -1.92 21.69
CA GLU A 281 20.01 -0.78 21.23
C GLU A 281 19.16 0.17 20.37
N TRP A 282 18.25 -0.37 19.55
CA TRP A 282 17.23 0.42 18.86
C TRP A 282 16.29 1.17 19.81
N ASP A 283 15.82 0.53 20.89
CA ASP A 283 14.99 1.16 21.91
C ASP A 283 15.73 2.30 22.65
N VAL A 284 17.06 2.22 22.79
CA VAL A 284 17.85 3.33 23.35
C VAL A 284 17.82 4.55 22.45
N LEU A 285 17.86 4.35 21.12
CA LEU A 285 17.95 5.44 20.14
C LEU A 285 16.60 6.03 19.73
N LEU A 286 15.56 5.18 19.57
CA LEU A 286 14.32 5.57 18.88
C LEU A 286 13.04 5.28 19.69
N SER A 287 13.12 4.77 20.91
CA SER A 287 11.92 4.57 21.74
C SER A 287 11.22 5.91 22.01
N PRO A 288 9.91 6.06 21.73
CA PRO A 288 9.21 7.33 21.90
C PRO A 288 9.30 7.94 23.29
N ALA A 289 9.39 7.10 24.34
CA ALA A 289 9.51 7.57 25.72
C ALA A 289 10.81 8.32 26.02
N ARG A 290 11.84 8.19 25.16
CA ARG A 290 13.12 8.89 25.28
C ARG A 290 13.17 10.22 24.53
N HIS A 291 12.18 10.50 23.68
CA HIS A 291 12.10 11.72 22.88
C HIS A 291 11.13 12.71 23.53
N ALA A 292 11.68 13.72 24.21
CA ALA A 292 10.91 14.65 25.01
C ALA A 292 11.01 16.09 24.46
N PRO A 293 10.00 16.95 24.71
CA PRO A 293 10.09 18.36 24.34
C PRO A 293 11.29 19.06 24.99
N ALA A 294 11.92 19.97 24.24
CA ALA A 294 12.93 20.87 24.79
C ALA A 294 12.35 21.74 25.92
N ALA A 295 13.21 22.13 26.88
CA ALA A 295 12.80 22.97 28.00
C ALA A 295 12.26 24.32 27.49
N GLY A 296 11.08 24.74 27.95
CA GLY A 296 10.42 25.98 27.53
C GLY A 296 9.26 25.82 26.53
N ALA A 297 9.07 24.62 25.95
CA ALA A 297 8.01 24.36 24.96
C ALA A 297 6.59 24.14 25.57
N GLY A 298 6.30 24.64 26.78
CA GLY A 298 4.94 24.69 27.34
C GLY A 298 4.29 23.36 27.77
N GLY A 299 5.06 22.27 27.92
CA GLY A 299 4.55 21.00 28.44
C GLY A 299 4.69 20.89 29.96
N GLY A 300 3.58 21.01 30.69
CA GLY A 300 3.52 20.72 32.12
C GLY A 300 4.01 19.30 32.43
N ALA A 301 4.71 19.17 33.56
CA ALA A 301 5.19 17.90 34.10
C ALA A 301 4.05 16.88 34.20
N GLY A 302 4.08 15.87 33.34
CA GLY A 302 3.11 14.79 33.35
C GLY A 302 3.71 13.53 32.73
N GLY A 303 4.28 12.67 33.57
CA GLY A 303 4.80 11.37 33.17
C GLY A 303 6.25 11.15 33.55
N GLY A 304 6.51 10.99 34.86
CA GLY A 304 7.79 10.46 35.36
C GLY A 304 7.98 9.02 34.91
N GLY A 305 8.54 8.83 33.71
CA GLY A 305 9.13 7.58 33.29
C GLY A 305 10.48 7.42 33.98
N SER A 306 10.50 6.65 35.07
CA SER A 306 11.69 6.21 35.79
C SER A 306 12.52 5.24 34.91
N GLY A 307 13.15 5.77 33.86
CA GLY A 307 14.13 5.07 33.03
C GLY A 307 15.39 5.92 32.96
N GLY A 308 16.36 5.63 33.84
CA GLY A 308 17.58 6.44 34.07
C GLY A 308 18.59 6.49 32.93
N GLY A 309 18.18 6.92 31.73
CA GLY A 309 19.09 7.24 30.62
C GLY A 309 18.84 8.62 30.05
N ALA A 310 19.81 9.14 29.29
CA ALA A 310 19.70 10.43 28.62
C ALA A 310 18.44 10.50 27.73
N GLN A 311 17.70 11.62 27.84
CA GLN A 311 16.56 11.93 26.97
C GLN A 311 17.04 12.74 25.78
N TYR A 312 16.52 12.42 24.59
CA TYR A 312 16.68 13.25 23.40
C TYR A 312 15.67 14.39 23.47
N ARG A 313 16.16 15.62 23.36
CA ARG A 313 15.34 16.83 23.40
C ARG A 313 15.07 17.29 21.98
N HIS A 314 13.80 17.50 21.67
CA HIS A 314 13.36 17.95 20.36
C HIS A 314 12.50 19.21 20.43
N HIS A 315 12.49 19.97 19.34
CA HIS A 315 11.56 21.05 19.10
C HIS A 315 10.31 20.49 18.44
N PHE A 316 9.24 20.34 19.21
CA PHE A 316 7.99 19.77 18.72
C PHE A 316 7.18 20.80 17.93
N LEU A 317 6.74 20.40 16.73
CA LEU A 317 5.72 21.11 15.97
C LEU A 317 4.33 20.86 16.55
N LEU A 318 4.12 19.62 16.98
CA LEU A 318 2.92 19.14 17.65
C LEU A 318 3.37 18.39 18.91
N LEU A 319 3.11 18.96 20.09
CA LEU A 319 3.37 18.26 21.34
C LEU A 319 2.60 16.93 21.38
N PRO A 320 3.10 15.90 22.08
CA PRO A 320 2.43 14.62 22.17
C PRO A 320 0.95 14.77 22.58
N ILE A 321 0.06 14.36 21.67
CA ILE A 321 -1.39 14.41 21.87
C ILE A 321 -1.95 13.00 22.01
N SER A 322 -3.01 12.91 22.82
CA SER A 322 -3.83 11.72 22.97
C SER A 322 -5.28 12.05 22.66
N GLY A 323 -5.98 11.12 22.04
CA GLY A 323 -7.36 11.33 21.63
C GLY A 323 -8.02 10.10 21.03
N GLN A 324 -9.27 10.26 20.67
CA GLN A 324 -10.08 9.21 20.04
C GLN A 324 -10.72 9.76 18.77
N MET A 325 -10.75 8.95 17.72
CA MET A 325 -11.44 9.23 16.48
C MET A 325 -12.50 8.15 16.21
N ASN A 326 -13.73 8.57 15.93
CA ASN A 326 -14.75 7.70 15.39
C ASN A 326 -14.86 7.93 13.88
N TYR A 327 -14.57 6.89 13.10
CA TYR A 327 -14.57 6.91 11.65
C TYR A 327 -15.73 6.07 11.09
N VAL A 328 -16.47 6.65 10.14
CA VAL A 328 -17.58 6.01 9.43
C VAL A 328 -17.34 6.12 7.93
N ARG A 329 -17.42 4.99 7.22
CA ARG A 329 -17.40 4.93 5.75
C ARG A 329 -18.68 4.26 5.26
N ARG A 330 -19.30 4.89 4.27
CA ARG A 330 -20.53 4.45 3.61
C ARG A 330 -20.23 4.07 2.15
N SER A 331 -20.75 2.93 1.67
CA SER A 331 -20.62 2.54 0.27
C SER A 331 -21.58 3.32 -0.62
N THR A 332 -21.34 3.28 -1.93
CA THR A 332 -22.28 3.87 -2.90
C THR A 332 -23.65 3.20 -2.82
N LYS A 333 -23.70 1.88 -2.59
CA LYS A 333 -24.96 1.13 -2.43
C LYS A 333 -25.73 1.61 -1.20
N TYR A 334 -25.05 1.75 -0.06
CA TYR A 334 -25.63 2.27 1.18
C TYR A 334 -26.28 3.64 0.99
N LEU A 335 -25.56 4.57 0.33
CA LEU A 335 -26.05 5.93 0.08
C LEU A 335 -27.22 6.00 -0.92
N LEU A 336 -27.42 4.95 -1.72
CA LEU A 336 -28.53 4.85 -2.66
C LEU A 336 -29.75 4.19 -1.99
N THR A 337 -29.54 3.20 -1.12
CA THR A 337 -30.62 2.53 -0.38
C THR A 337 -31.19 3.38 0.75
N SER A 338 -30.39 4.23 1.39
CA SER A 338 -30.91 5.21 2.36
C SER A 338 -31.84 6.23 1.72
N ARG A 339 -31.77 6.41 0.39
CA ARG A 339 -32.63 7.34 -0.35
C ARG A 339 -34.07 6.84 -0.50
N SER A 340 -34.29 5.53 -0.47
CA SER A 340 -35.62 4.94 -0.62
C SER A 340 -36.39 4.83 0.70
N SER A 341 -35.70 4.83 1.85
CA SER A 341 -36.34 4.79 3.18
C SER A 341 -36.81 6.16 3.66
N ASP A 342 -36.14 7.23 3.24
CA ASP A 342 -36.40 8.59 3.74
C ASP A 342 -37.55 9.29 2.99
N ASN A 343 -38.23 8.59 2.07
CA ASN A 343 -39.27 9.16 1.21
C ASN A 343 -40.71 8.86 1.68
N GLU A 344 -40.90 8.31 2.88
CA GLU A 344 -42.21 7.94 3.45
C GLU A 344 -42.55 8.63 4.79
N GLY A 345 -41.89 9.73 5.16
CA GLY A 345 -42.15 10.39 6.45
C GLY A 345 -42.04 11.91 6.45
N ASP A 346 -43.22 12.55 6.44
CA ASP A 346 -43.60 13.82 7.06
C ASP A 346 -42.86 15.14 6.71
N GLY A 347 -43.66 16.11 6.28
CA GLY A 347 -43.24 17.45 5.84
C GLY A 347 -43.06 18.42 6.99
N SER A 348 -41.98 18.28 7.76
CA SER A 348 -41.52 19.36 8.65
C SER A 348 -40.02 19.64 8.50
N ASP A 349 -39.73 20.94 8.55
CA ASP A 349 -38.47 21.62 8.32
C ASP A 349 -37.23 20.95 8.94
N GLY A 350 -36.14 20.85 8.14
CA GLY A 350 -34.81 20.65 8.70
C GLY A 350 -33.77 19.96 7.81
N GLY A 351 -33.29 20.61 6.74
CA GLY A 351 -31.88 20.61 6.30
C GLY A 351 -31.05 19.30 6.25
N GLY A 352 -31.65 18.11 6.19
CA GLY A 352 -30.98 16.82 6.22
C GLY A 352 -30.31 16.48 4.89
N GLY A 353 -29.24 17.19 4.52
CA GLY A 353 -28.45 16.88 3.34
C GLY A 353 -27.91 15.44 3.39
N ARG A 354 -27.70 14.83 2.21
CA ARG A 354 -27.16 13.47 2.05
C ARG A 354 -25.96 13.23 2.99
N PRO A 355 -25.94 12.14 3.79
CA PRO A 355 -24.84 11.90 4.70
C PRO A 355 -23.52 11.73 3.92
N PRO A 356 -22.40 12.24 4.45
CA PRO A 356 -21.12 12.18 3.75
C PRO A 356 -20.66 10.73 3.59
N ARG A 357 -20.00 10.44 2.47
CA ARG A 357 -19.46 9.10 2.17
C ARG A 357 -18.45 8.64 3.23
N GLN A 358 -17.70 9.58 3.79
CA GLN A 358 -16.75 9.35 4.86
C GLN A 358 -16.93 10.44 5.90
N GLU A 359 -16.88 10.06 7.16
CA GLU A 359 -17.05 10.96 8.31
C GLU A 359 -16.06 10.54 9.39
N GLY A 360 -15.25 11.47 9.85
CA GLY A 360 -14.32 11.27 10.96
C GLY A 360 -14.58 12.31 12.03
N ARG A 361 -14.90 11.87 13.26
CA ARG A 361 -15.08 12.74 14.42
C ARG A 361 -13.93 12.52 15.37
N ILE A 362 -13.07 13.52 15.52
CA ILE A 362 -11.85 13.44 16.33
C ILE A 362 -12.06 14.24 17.61
N ALA A 363 -11.85 13.60 18.76
CA ALA A 363 -11.85 14.22 20.08
C ALA A 363 -10.40 14.19 20.62
N LEU A 364 -9.80 15.37 20.77
CA LEU A 364 -8.46 15.56 21.31
C LEU A 364 -8.55 16.26 22.66
N ARG A 365 -7.70 15.88 23.63
CA ARG A 365 -7.71 16.51 24.97
C ARG A 365 -7.18 17.95 24.95
N ALA A 366 -6.02 18.14 24.33
CA ALA A 366 -5.37 19.43 24.15
C ALA A 366 -4.50 19.35 22.89
N LEU A 367 -4.52 20.41 22.09
CA LEU A 367 -3.68 20.55 20.90
C LEU A 367 -2.75 21.74 21.12
N SER A 368 -1.44 21.51 21.09
CA SER A 368 -0.44 22.56 21.22
C SER A 368 0.49 22.50 20.02
N LEU A 369 0.43 23.56 19.21
CA LEU A 369 1.23 23.73 18.01
C LEU A 369 2.22 24.86 18.27
N ALA A 370 3.48 24.61 17.97
CA ALA A 370 4.53 25.61 18.06
C ALA A 370 5.40 25.53 16.82
N LEU A 371 5.71 26.68 16.22
CA LEU A 371 6.60 26.76 15.07
C LEU A 371 7.57 27.91 15.30
N SER A 372 8.84 27.58 15.52
CA SER A 372 9.90 28.56 15.62
C SER A 372 10.31 29.09 14.24
N ARG A 373 10.99 30.24 14.22
CA ARG A 373 11.53 30.81 12.98
C ARG A 373 12.51 29.87 12.27
N GLU A 374 13.37 29.19 13.03
CA GLU A 374 14.35 28.24 12.49
C GLU A 374 13.66 27.04 11.84
N GLN A 375 12.65 26.48 12.53
CA GLN A 375 11.82 25.40 11.98
C GLN A 375 11.06 25.83 10.73
N TYR A 376 10.52 27.05 10.69
CA TYR A 376 9.85 27.58 9.50
C TYR A 376 10.79 27.64 8.29
N VAL A 377 12.02 28.15 8.47
CA VAL A 377 13.03 28.20 7.41
C VAL A 377 13.41 26.81 6.93
N GLY A 378 13.67 25.87 7.86
CA GLY A 378 14.00 24.49 7.51
C GLY A 378 12.85 23.75 6.82
N ALA A 379 11.61 23.91 7.30
CA ALA A 379 10.43 23.30 6.68
C ALA A 379 10.18 23.84 5.28
N ARG A 380 10.38 25.15 5.06
CA ARG A 380 10.28 25.76 3.73
C ARG A 380 11.30 25.18 2.76
N ALA A 381 12.56 25.02 3.19
CA ALA A 381 13.61 24.42 2.37
C ALA A 381 13.30 22.95 2.00
N LEU A 382 12.76 22.18 2.95
CA LEU A 382 12.33 20.80 2.72
C LEU A 382 11.15 20.72 1.74
N LEU A 383 10.18 21.63 1.85
CA LEU A 383 9.06 21.72 0.90
C LEU A 383 9.54 22.11 -0.50
N GLU A 384 10.46 23.06 -0.60
CA GLU A 384 11.08 23.44 -1.89
C GLU A 384 11.83 22.27 -2.54
N ALA A 385 12.56 21.48 -1.74
CA ALA A 385 13.20 20.25 -2.22
C ALA A 385 12.20 19.17 -2.69
N LEU A 386 11.05 19.06 -2.01
CA LEU A 386 9.95 18.17 -2.43
C LEU A 386 9.30 18.65 -3.74
N ASP A 387 9.03 19.95 -3.85
CA ASP A 387 8.49 20.56 -5.06
C ASP A 387 9.44 20.36 -6.24
N ASP A 388 10.73 20.61 -6.04
CA ASP A 388 11.77 20.33 -7.03
C ASP A 388 11.83 18.86 -7.42
N TYR A 389 11.72 17.95 -6.45
CA TYR A 389 11.72 16.52 -6.75
C TYR A 389 10.51 16.11 -7.58
N THR A 390 9.31 16.54 -7.20
CA THR A 390 8.07 16.18 -7.89
C THR A 390 8.01 16.79 -9.29
N ALA A 391 8.45 18.05 -9.43
CA ALA A 391 8.60 18.71 -10.73
C ALA A 391 9.62 17.98 -11.63
N ASN A 392 10.72 17.47 -11.06
CA ASN A 392 11.76 16.77 -11.80
C ASN A 392 11.46 15.28 -12.07
N ALA A 393 10.50 14.67 -11.37
CA ALA A 393 10.22 13.23 -11.46
C ALA A 393 9.97 12.73 -12.90
N PRO A 394 9.19 13.42 -13.76
CA PRO A 394 8.99 12.98 -15.14
C PRO A 394 10.26 13.04 -16.01
N TYR A 395 11.24 13.86 -15.63
CA TYR A 395 12.44 14.13 -16.41
C TYR A 395 13.69 13.41 -15.89
N ARG A 396 13.62 12.83 -14.68
CA ARG A 396 14.75 12.22 -13.98
C ARG A 396 15.49 11.16 -14.82
N ALA A 397 14.75 10.32 -15.54
CA ALA A 397 15.33 9.27 -16.37
C ALA A 397 16.17 9.81 -17.55
N MET A 398 15.94 11.06 -17.96
CA MET A 398 16.67 11.71 -19.05
C MET A 398 17.77 12.63 -18.51
N ARG A 399 17.87 12.84 -17.19
CA ARG A 399 18.81 13.82 -16.63
C ARG A 399 20.25 13.35 -16.85
N PRO A 400 21.11 14.18 -17.46
CA PRO A 400 22.54 13.85 -17.61
C PRO A 400 23.18 13.64 -16.23
N GLN A 401 24.07 12.66 -16.12
CA GLN A 401 24.80 12.38 -14.88
C GLN A 401 26.09 13.20 -14.75
N CYS A 402 26.56 13.80 -15.86
CA CYS A 402 27.71 14.71 -15.87
C CYS A 402 27.35 16.11 -15.35
N ARG A 403 28.31 16.81 -14.74
CA ARG A 403 28.15 18.24 -14.43
C ARG A 403 28.21 19.05 -15.72
N PRO A 404 27.48 20.18 -15.81
CA PRO A 404 27.55 21.07 -16.96
C PRO A 404 28.90 21.80 -16.98
N THR A 405 29.93 21.13 -17.50
CA THR A 405 31.26 21.72 -17.76
C THR A 405 31.29 22.27 -19.19
N SER A 406 32.22 23.18 -19.49
CA SER A 406 32.41 23.73 -20.84
C SER A 406 32.65 22.64 -21.90
N GLY A 407 32.15 22.85 -23.11
CA GLY A 407 32.38 21.95 -24.26
C GLY A 407 31.22 20.99 -24.49
N THR A 408 31.53 19.70 -24.67
CA THR A 408 30.56 18.65 -25.02
C THR A 408 29.53 18.42 -23.92
N ASP A 409 29.93 18.48 -22.65
CA ASP A 409 29.03 18.28 -21.51
C ASP A 409 27.92 19.35 -21.45
N ALA A 410 28.26 20.63 -21.71
CA ALA A 410 27.26 21.69 -21.81
C ALA A 410 26.24 21.44 -22.93
N ARG A 411 26.66 20.84 -24.07
CA ARG A 411 25.74 20.50 -25.17
C ARG A 411 24.77 19.39 -24.78
N VAL A 412 25.21 18.40 -24.01
CA VAL A 412 24.34 17.35 -23.47
C VAL A 412 23.26 17.95 -22.56
N TRP A 413 23.62 18.92 -21.71
CA TRP A 413 22.66 19.64 -20.87
C TRP A 413 21.65 20.46 -21.67
N TRP A 414 22.07 21.12 -22.76
CA TRP A 414 21.14 21.79 -23.68
C TRP A 414 20.19 20.80 -24.37
N ARG A 415 20.71 19.63 -24.76
CA ARG A 415 19.88 18.57 -25.36
C ARG A 415 18.87 18.02 -24.38
N TYR A 416 19.27 17.81 -23.12
CA TYR A 416 18.35 17.47 -22.03
C TYR A 416 17.25 18.51 -21.86
N ALA A 417 17.60 19.80 -21.78
CA ALA A 417 16.64 20.88 -21.63
C ALA A 417 15.63 20.88 -22.80
N PHE A 418 16.10 20.69 -24.03
CA PHE A 418 15.23 20.56 -25.21
C PHE A 418 14.24 19.38 -25.07
N PHE A 419 14.72 18.19 -24.73
CA PHE A 419 13.85 17.02 -24.56
C PHE A 419 12.88 17.16 -23.39
N ALA A 420 13.32 17.77 -22.28
CA ALA A 420 12.47 18.05 -21.13
C ALA A 420 11.30 18.98 -21.52
N VAL A 421 11.59 20.09 -22.22
CA VAL A 421 10.57 21.02 -22.71
C VAL A 421 9.64 20.33 -23.72
N GLN A 422 10.17 19.55 -24.66
CA GLN A 422 9.35 18.82 -25.62
C GLN A 422 8.41 17.82 -24.93
N LYS A 423 8.89 17.14 -23.89
CA LYS A 423 8.09 16.21 -23.08
C LYS A 423 7.04 16.95 -22.25
N GLN A 424 7.40 18.09 -21.65
CA GLN A 424 6.46 18.95 -20.92
C GLN A 424 5.32 19.43 -21.83
N LEU A 425 5.64 19.91 -23.04
CA LEU A 425 4.65 20.31 -24.03
C LEU A 425 3.74 19.14 -24.45
N ARG A 426 4.30 17.93 -24.62
CA ARG A 426 3.51 16.71 -24.89
C ARG A 426 2.55 16.39 -23.74
N LEU A 427 2.98 16.54 -22.49
CA LEU A 427 2.16 16.31 -21.29
C LEU A 427 1.05 17.38 -21.14
N GLN A 428 1.38 18.66 -21.33
CA GLN A 428 0.44 19.78 -21.24
C GLN A 428 -0.61 19.78 -22.35
N ARG A 429 -0.24 19.37 -23.57
CA ARG A 429 -1.18 19.13 -24.67
C ARG A 429 -2.11 17.93 -24.41
N GLY A 430 -1.94 17.27 -23.27
CA GLY A 430 -2.98 16.48 -22.64
C GLY A 430 -3.52 15.39 -23.53
N GLY A 431 -2.66 14.63 -24.22
CA GLY A 431 -3.05 13.42 -24.95
C GLY A 431 -4.42 13.50 -25.61
N CYS A 432 -4.75 14.61 -26.26
CA CYS A 432 -6.00 14.76 -26.98
C CYS A 432 -5.90 13.82 -28.17
N CYS A 433 -6.25 12.56 -27.96
CA CYS A 433 -6.43 11.60 -29.02
C CYS A 433 -7.50 12.21 -29.91
N SER A 434 -7.10 12.79 -31.03
CA SER A 434 -8.08 13.23 -32.01
C SER A 434 -8.93 12.02 -32.37
N TRP A 435 -10.21 12.24 -32.69
CA TRP A 435 -11.10 11.12 -33.01
C TRP A 435 -10.52 10.23 -34.13
N SER A 436 -9.78 10.84 -35.06
CA SER A 436 -9.00 10.15 -36.09
C SER A 436 -7.87 9.26 -35.54
N GLN A 437 -7.14 9.71 -34.53
CA GLN A 437 -6.09 8.92 -33.87
C GLN A 437 -6.69 7.74 -33.10
N LEU A 438 -7.81 7.96 -32.39
CA LEU A 438 -8.51 6.88 -31.69
C LEU A 438 -9.06 5.84 -32.68
N GLN A 439 -9.68 6.29 -33.78
CA GLN A 439 -10.18 5.42 -34.84
C GLN A 439 -9.04 4.60 -35.47
N THR A 440 -7.88 5.23 -35.70
CA THR A 440 -6.69 4.57 -36.23
C THR A 440 -6.15 3.54 -35.25
N ALA A 441 -6.04 3.87 -33.96
CA ALA A 441 -5.61 2.94 -32.91
C ALA A 441 -6.58 1.75 -32.80
N CYS A 442 -7.90 1.98 -32.87
CA CYS A 442 -8.90 0.92 -32.88
C CYS A 442 -8.76 0.00 -34.11
N ARG A 443 -8.51 0.55 -35.30
CA ARG A 443 -8.25 -0.23 -36.53
C ARG A 443 -6.97 -1.05 -36.41
N LEU A 444 -5.89 -0.43 -35.92
CA LEU A 444 -4.61 -1.11 -35.70
C LEU A 444 -4.77 -2.22 -34.67
N ARG A 445 -5.49 -1.99 -33.57
CA ARG A 445 -5.79 -3.02 -32.56
C ARG A 445 -6.56 -4.20 -33.15
N LYS A 446 -7.58 -3.95 -33.97
CA LYS A 446 -8.33 -5.01 -34.67
C LYS A 446 -7.45 -5.86 -35.59
N LYS A 447 -6.42 -5.26 -36.21
CA LYS A 447 -5.44 -5.98 -37.05
C LYS A 447 -4.34 -6.66 -36.22
N TYR A 448 -3.92 -6.03 -35.13
CA TYR A 448 -2.84 -6.50 -34.27
C TYR A 448 -3.22 -7.76 -33.48
N ILE A 449 -4.41 -7.79 -32.87
CA ILE A 449 -4.87 -8.95 -32.08
C ILE A 449 -4.76 -10.28 -32.85
N PRO A 450 -5.31 -10.44 -34.07
CA PRO A 450 -5.18 -11.69 -34.81
C PRO A 450 -3.75 -11.95 -35.32
N ALA A 451 -2.95 -10.91 -35.60
CA ALA A 451 -1.54 -11.09 -35.94
C ALA A 451 -0.73 -11.61 -34.75
N TYR A 452 -0.93 -11.04 -33.58
CA TYR A 452 -0.28 -11.43 -32.33
C TYR A 452 -0.69 -12.83 -31.88
N ALA A 453 -1.98 -13.18 -31.98
CA ALA A 453 -2.45 -14.53 -31.70
C ALA A 453 -1.76 -15.58 -32.58
N ARG A 454 -1.58 -15.28 -33.87
CA ARG A 454 -0.82 -16.15 -34.80
C ARG A 454 0.65 -16.30 -34.40
N CYS A 455 1.29 -15.21 -33.98
CA CYS A 455 2.67 -15.25 -33.49
C CYS A 455 2.79 -16.10 -32.21
N LEU A 456 1.86 -15.98 -31.27
CA LEU A 456 1.83 -16.81 -30.07
C LEU A 456 1.66 -18.29 -30.41
N THR A 457 0.71 -18.64 -31.29
CA THR A 457 0.50 -20.04 -31.71
C THR A 457 1.71 -20.62 -32.43
N ALA A 458 2.37 -19.82 -33.27
CA ALA A 458 3.59 -20.23 -33.97
C ALA A 458 4.78 -20.41 -33.01
N ALA A 459 4.92 -19.53 -32.01
CA ALA A 459 5.95 -19.64 -30.99
C ALA A 459 5.74 -20.85 -30.06
N THR A 460 4.48 -21.14 -29.68
CA THR A 460 4.17 -22.36 -28.92
C THR A 460 4.40 -23.63 -29.74
N ALA A 461 4.08 -23.61 -31.04
CA ALA A 461 4.33 -24.74 -31.94
C ALA A 461 5.84 -24.98 -32.16
N ALA A 462 6.64 -23.91 -32.24
CA ALA A 462 8.09 -24.00 -32.32
C ALA A 462 8.72 -24.51 -31.00
N ALA A 463 8.14 -24.14 -29.85
CA ALA A 463 8.59 -24.61 -28.54
C ALA A 463 8.19 -26.08 -28.25
N SER A 464 7.14 -26.60 -28.90
CA SER A 464 6.65 -27.97 -28.75
C SER A 464 7.19 -28.96 -29.79
N GLY A 465 8.30 -28.64 -30.46
CA GLY A 465 8.84 -29.43 -31.56
C GLY A 465 9.12 -30.90 -31.22
N ALA A 466 8.19 -31.79 -31.57
CA ALA A 466 8.49 -33.19 -31.88
C ALA A 466 9.11 -33.26 -33.29
N PRO A 467 10.15 -34.07 -33.53
CA PRO A 467 10.79 -34.14 -34.84
C PRO A 467 9.87 -34.87 -35.83
N SER A 468 9.56 -34.20 -36.94
CA SER A 468 8.91 -34.80 -38.10
C SER A 468 9.88 -35.79 -38.77
N THR A 469 9.57 -37.08 -38.72
CA THR A 469 10.25 -38.11 -39.52
C THR A 469 10.03 -37.83 -41.00
N ALA A 470 11.09 -37.40 -41.69
CA ALA A 470 11.14 -37.36 -43.14
C ALA A 470 11.18 -38.80 -43.68
N GLY A 471 10.15 -39.18 -44.42
CA GLY A 471 10.06 -40.47 -45.10
C GLY A 471 11.05 -40.56 -46.26
N THR A 472 11.96 -41.50 -46.18
CA THR A 472 12.71 -42.07 -47.31
C THR A 472 11.76 -42.93 -48.17
N GLY A 473 11.39 -42.44 -49.35
CA GLY A 473 11.15 -43.27 -50.54
C GLY A 473 12.28 -42.94 -51.52
N GLY A 474 12.99 -43.87 -52.17
CA GLY A 474 12.59 -45.14 -52.70
C GLY A 474 12.92 -45.10 -54.19
N THR A 475 14.13 -45.53 -54.57
CA THR A 475 14.51 -45.80 -55.96
C THR A 475 15.41 -47.03 -55.97
N THR A 476 14.85 -48.13 -56.45
CA THR A 476 15.52 -49.07 -57.36
C THR A 476 14.89 -48.90 -58.73
#